data_AF-A0A834ZG47-F1
#
_entry.id   AF-A0A834ZG47-F1
#
_cell.length_a   1.000
_cell.length_b   1.000
_cell.length_c   1.000
_cell.angle_alpha   90.00
_cell.angle_beta   90.00
_cell.angle_gamma   90.00
#
_symmetry.space_group_name_H-M   'P 1'
#
loop_
_entity.id
_entity.type
_entity.pdbx_description
1 polymer ?
#
loop_
_entity_poly.entity_id
_entity_poly.type
_entity_poly.pdbx_seq_one_letter_code
_entity_poly.pdbx_strand_id
1 'polypeptide(L)'
;MQNAVSGLNRGLAANEDDLKKADAAAKDLEAVGGLVDLSDDLDKLQGRWKLIYSSAFSSRTLGGSRPGPPTGRLLPITLGQVFQRIDILSKDFDNIVELQLGVPWPLPPVEVTATLAHKFELIGSAKVKIIFEKTSVKTTGNLSQLPPIELPKIPESLRPPSNTGSGEFEVTYLDDDTRVTRGDRGELRVFVIS
;
A
#
# COMPACT_ATOMS: atom_id res chain seq x y z
N MET A 1 1.45 16.02 9.78
CA MET A 1 1.54 14.59 9.41
C MET A 1 2.82 14.20 8.69
N GLN A 2 3.16 14.78 7.54
CA GLN A 2 4.32 14.36 6.72
C GLN A 2 5.67 14.36 7.48
N ASN A 3 5.91 15.33 8.37
CA ASN A 3 7.10 15.36 9.21
C ASN A 3 7.20 14.17 10.19
N ALA A 4 6.08 13.65 10.67
CA ALA A 4 6.05 12.54 11.63
C ALA A 4 6.38 11.19 10.97
N VAL A 5 6.20 11.08 9.65
CA VAL A 5 6.45 9.84 8.89
C VAL A 5 7.66 9.93 7.95
N SER A 6 8.24 11.11 7.80
CA SER A 6 9.46 11.34 7.04
C SER A 6 10.61 10.52 7.63
N GLY A 7 11.36 9.81 6.77
CA GLY A 7 12.49 8.98 7.19
C GLY A 7 12.13 7.59 7.72
N LEU A 8 10.85 7.25 7.92
CA LEU A 8 10.45 5.92 8.43
C LEU A 8 10.47 4.81 7.37
N ASN A 9 10.91 5.10 6.15
CA ASN A 9 10.94 4.19 4.99
C ASN A 9 9.60 3.44 4.83
N ARG A 10 8.50 4.19 4.73
CA ARG A 10 7.12 3.68 4.65
C ARG A 10 6.64 2.89 5.88
N GLY A 11 7.36 2.97 6.99
CA GLY A 11 7.09 2.20 8.22
C GLY A 11 8.04 1.01 8.42
N LEU A 12 8.89 0.67 7.45
CA LEU A 12 9.85 -0.44 7.58
C LEU A 12 10.95 -0.17 8.62
N ALA A 13 11.29 1.10 8.84
CA ALA A 13 12.29 1.52 9.82
C ALA A 13 11.67 1.97 11.16
N ALA A 14 10.34 2.02 11.25
CA ALA A 14 9.65 2.55 12.43
C ALA A 14 9.78 1.63 13.64
N ASN A 15 10.07 2.21 14.80
CA ASN A 15 9.98 1.55 16.11
C ASN A 15 8.61 1.83 16.78
N GLU A 16 8.41 1.33 18.00
CA GLU A 16 7.15 1.53 18.73
C GLU A 16 6.83 3.00 19.04
N ASP A 17 7.84 3.83 19.31
CA ASP A 17 7.64 5.25 19.58
C ASP A 17 7.29 6.01 18.30
N ASP A 18 7.88 5.63 17.16
CA ASP A 18 7.53 6.16 15.85
C ASP A 18 6.08 5.80 15.48
N LEU A 19 5.65 4.58 15.78
CA LEU A 19 4.26 4.14 15.61
C LEU A 19 3.29 5.02 16.40
N LYS A 20 3.60 5.29 17.68
CA LYS A 20 2.79 6.16 18.55
C LYS A 20 2.75 7.59 18.03
N LYS A 21 3.90 8.15 17.60
CA LYS A 21 3.98 9.50 17.04
C LYS A 21 3.18 9.63 15.75
N ALA A 22 3.26 8.64 14.87
CA ALA A 22 2.48 8.62 13.63
C ALA A 22 0.98 8.52 13.91
N ASP A 23 0.55 7.68 14.86
CA ASP A 23 -0.87 7.57 15.23
C ASP A 23 -1.39 8.84 15.91
N ALA A 24 -0.60 9.48 16.78
CA ALA A 24 -0.95 10.77 17.37
C ALA A 24 -1.09 11.86 16.30
N ALA A 25 -0.13 11.96 15.38
CA ALA A 25 -0.20 12.93 14.29
C ALA A 25 -1.36 12.68 13.32
N ALA A 26 -1.74 11.42 13.12
CA ALA A 26 -2.93 11.07 12.34
C ALA A 26 -4.21 11.49 13.06
N LYS A 27 -4.32 11.23 14.37
CA LYS A 27 -5.47 11.65 15.20
C LYS A 27 -5.63 13.17 15.24
N ASP A 28 -4.53 13.91 15.35
CA ASP A 28 -4.56 15.37 15.31
C ASP A 28 -5.08 15.87 13.96
N LEU A 29 -4.68 15.21 12.87
CA LEU A 29 -5.13 15.54 11.52
C LEU A 29 -6.63 15.19 11.31
N GLU A 30 -7.05 14.00 11.75
CA GLU A 30 -8.44 13.54 11.74
C GLU A 30 -9.34 14.51 12.54
N ALA A 31 -8.88 15.00 13.69
CA ALA A 31 -9.62 15.96 14.51
C ALA A 31 -9.81 17.32 13.83
N VAL A 32 -8.85 17.76 13.02
CA VAL A 32 -8.95 19.02 12.26
C VAL A 32 -9.79 18.86 10.99
N GLY A 33 -9.67 17.72 10.29
CA GLY A 33 -10.40 17.44 9.06
C GLY A 33 -11.90 17.18 9.25
N GLY A 34 -12.30 16.74 10.44
CA GLY A 34 -13.69 16.42 10.74
C GLY A 34 -14.13 15.06 10.17
N LEU A 35 -15.43 14.83 10.12
CA LEU A 35 -15.99 13.56 9.63
C LEU A 35 -15.90 13.53 8.09
N VAL A 36 -15.29 12.47 7.55
CA VAL A 36 -15.24 12.23 6.11
C VAL A 36 -16.59 11.69 5.61
N ASP A 37 -17.09 12.28 4.51
CA ASP A 37 -18.23 11.74 3.76
C ASP A 37 -17.88 11.61 2.27
N LEU A 38 -17.49 10.40 1.87
CA LEU A 38 -17.16 10.04 0.49
C LEU A 38 -18.39 10.00 -0.42
N SER A 39 -19.61 10.12 0.10
CA SER A 39 -20.80 10.22 -0.76
C SER A 39 -20.77 11.50 -1.58
N ASP A 40 -20.29 12.58 -0.97
CA ASP A 40 -20.17 13.91 -1.60
C ASP A 40 -18.76 14.15 -2.16
N ASP A 41 -17.72 13.57 -1.55
CA ASP A 41 -16.30 13.79 -1.87
C ASP A 41 -15.64 12.60 -2.61
N LEU A 42 -16.41 11.77 -3.31
CA LEU A 42 -15.85 10.58 -3.97
C LEU A 42 -14.79 10.93 -5.01
N ASP A 43 -14.98 12.05 -5.71
CA ASP A 43 -14.07 12.58 -6.73
C ASP A 43 -12.68 12.90 -6.17
N LYS A 44 -12.58 13.29 -4.89
CA LYS A 44 -11.29 13.49 -4.22
C LYS A 44 -10.49 12.20 -4.08
N LEU A 45 -11.09 11.01 -4.21
CA LEU A 45 -10.32 9.76 -4.23
C LEU A 45 -9.66 9.49 -5.59
N GLN A 46 -10.09 10.15 -6.66
CA GLN A 46 -9.60 9.90 -8.02
C GLN A 46 -8.09 10.13 -8.11
N GLY A 47 -7.40 9.20 -8.79
CA GLY A 47 -6.00 9.39 -9.17
C GLY A 47 -5.06 8.35 -8.57
N ARG A 48 -3.78 8.71 -8.51
CA ARG A 48 -2.70 7.81 -8.08
C ARG A 48 -2.13 8.29 -6.75
N TRP A 49 -2.31 7.47 -5.72
CA TRP A 49 -1.91 7.75 -4.36
C TRP A 49 -0.63 7.00 -4.01
N LYS A 50 0.42 7.70 -3.61
CA LYS A 50 1.68 7.11 -3.14
C LYS A 50 1.61 6.85 -1.63
N LEU A 51 1.88 5.62 -1.21
CA LEU A 51 1.96 5.26 0.20
C LEU A 51 3.27 5.80 0.80
N ILE A 52 3.16 6.69 1.78
CA ILE A 52 4.31 7.26 2.50
C ILE A 52 4.51 6.62 3.87
N TYR A 53 3.48 5.97 4.43
CA TYR A 53 3.56 5.27 5.70
C TYR A 53 2.49 4.19 5.86
N SER A 54 2.86 3.04 6.43
CA SER A 54 1.93 2.00 6.87
C SER A 54 2.42 1.36 8.17
N SER A 55 1.57 1.32 9.20
CA SER A 55 1.89 0.60 10.44
C SER A 55 1.94 -0.93 10.26
N ALA A 56 1.36 -1.47 9.19
CA ALA A 56 1.44 -2.90 8.89
C ALA A 56 2.86 -3.35 8.51
N PHE A 57 3.71 -2.44 8.01
CA PHE A 57 5.09 -2.77 7.64
C PHE A 57 6.04 -2.82 8.83
N SER A 58 5.76 -2.12 9.93
CA SER A 58 6.55 -2.21 11.17
C SER A 58 6.18 -3.44 12.01
N SER A 59 4.92 -3.89 11.93
CA SER A 59 4.38 -5.01 12.73
C SER A 59 4.82 -6.42 12.30
N ARG A 60 5.73 -6.55 11.32
CA ARG A 60 6.23 -7.85 10.77
C ARG A 60 5.17 -8.74 10.09
N THR A 61 3.92 -8.29 9.97
CA THR A 61 2.80 -9.08 9.43
C THR A 61 2.82 -9.25 7.91
N LEU A 62 3.49 -8.34 7.19
CA LEU A 62 3.61 -8.38 5.72
C LEU A 62 5.02 -8.79 5.23
N GLY A 63 5.82 -9.43 6.09
CA GLY A 63 7.10 -10.03 5.66
C GLY A 63 8.18 -9.02 5.24
N GLY A 64 8.05 -7.75 5.62
CA GLY A 64 9.08 -6.74 5.42
C GLY A 64 10.33 -7.10 6.21
N SER A 65 11.38 -7.54 5.51
CA SER A 65 12.70 -7.69 6.12
C SER A 65 13.15 -6.32 6.60
N ARG A 66 13.44 -6.21 7.91
CA ARG A 66 14.17 -5.08 8.48
C ARG A 66 15.48 -4.95 7.67
N PRO A 67 15.92 -3.74 7.27
CA PRO A 67 17.24 -3.56 6.70
C PRO A 67 18.29 -4.10 7.69
N GLY A 68 18.88 -5.25 7.37
CA GLY A 68 19.74 -6.02 8.27
C GLY A 68 20.07 -7.39 7.67
N PRO A 69 21.22 -7.99 8.04
CA PRO A 69 21.74 -9.16 7.34
C PRO A 69 20.79 -10.37 7.48
N PRO A 70 20.45 -11.04 6.36
CA PRO A 70 19.44 -12.10 6.37
C PRO A 70 20.01 -13.41 6.91
N THR A 71 19.51 -13.89 8.04
CA THR A 71 19.57 -15.32 8.38
C THR A 71 18.39 -16.03 7.72
N GLY A 72 18.55 -16.48 6.47
CA GLY A 72 17.71 -17.57 5.92
C GLY A 72 17.04 -17.39 4.55
N ARG A 73 17.16 -16.25 3.84
CA ARG A 73 16.72 -16.14 2.43
C ARG A 73 17.91 -15.97 1.51
N LEU A 74 18.01 -16.84 0.50
CA LEU A 74 19.12 -16.89 -0.45
C LEU A 74 19.17 -15.64 -1.38
N LEU A 75 18.07 -14.89 -1.49
CA LEU A 75 17.95 -13.68 -2.32
C LEU A 75 17.17 -12.57 -1.60
N PRO A 76 17.70 -11.34 -1.48
CA PRO A 76 16.99 -10.22 -0.85
C PRO A 76 15.90 -9.67 -1.78
N ILE A 77 14.68 -9.50 -1.25
CA ILE A 77 13.59 -8.77 -1.92
C ILE A 77 13.49 -7.40 -1.25
N THR A 78 13.68 -6.33 -2.03
CA THR A 78 13.56 -4.96 -1.55
C THR A 78 12.22 -4.38 -1.99
N LEU A 79 11.46 -3.84 -1.04
CA LEU A 79 10.21 -3.13 -1.31
C LEU A 79 10.51 -1.72 -1.86
N GLY A 80 10.15 -1.48 -3.12
CA GLY A 80 10.20 -0.18 -3.77
C GLY A 80 9.03 0.72 -3.37
N GLN A 81 8.53 1.51 -4.32
CA GLN A 81 7.38 2.38 -4.08
C GLN A 81 6.08 1.58 -4.08
N VAL A 82 5.11 2.02 -3.29
CA VAL A 82 3.77 1.44 -3.21
C VAL A 82 2.79 2.53 -3.59
N PHE A 83 1.89 2.23 -4.52
CA PHE A 83 0.86 3.13 -5.01
C PHE A 83 -0.52 2.48 -4.93
N GLN A 84 -1.54 3.31 -4.90
CA GLN A 84 -2.93 2.94 -5.09
C GLN A 84 -3.50 3.80 -6.23
N ARG A 85 -3.84 3.18 -7.35
CA ARG A 85 -4.58 3.86 -8.42
C ARG A 85 -6.06 3.65 -8.19
N ILE A 86 -6.82 4.73 -8.14
CA ILE A 86 -8.26 4.71 -7.94
C ILE A 86 -8.92 5.38 -9.13
N ASP A 87 -9.86 4.68 -9.73
CA ASP A 87 -10.74 5.21 -10.77
C ASP A 87 -12.20 5.12 -10.31
N ILE A 88 -12.80 6.27 -10.04
CA ILE A 88 -14.15 6.35 -9.47
C ILE A 88 -15.25 6.03 -10.49
N LEU A 89 -14.96 6.12 -11.79
CA LEU A 89 -15.90 5.88 -12.88
C LEU A 89 -15.99 4.36 -13.13
N SER A 90 -14.85 3.69 -13.28
CA SER A 90 -14.80 2.24 -13.48
C SER A 90 -14.85 1.43 -12.18
N LYS A 91 -14.80 2.11 -11.04
CA LYS A 91 -14.67 1.54 -9.68
C LYS A 91 -13.41 0.70 -9.51
N ASP A 92 -12.33 1.04 -10.22
CA ASP A 92 -11.07 0.33 -10.09
C ASP A 92 -10.27 0.80 -8.88
N PHE A 93 -9.63 -0.14 -8.22
CA PHE A 93 -8.72 0.07 -7.10
C PHE A 93 -7.51 -0.86 -7.24
N ASP A 94 -6.42 -0.32 -7.76
CA ASP A 94 -5.21 -1.08 -8.03
C ASP A 94 -4.16 -0.79 -6.97
N ASN A 95 -3.80 -1.82 -6.18
CA ASN A 95 -2.63 -1.78 -5.32
C ASN A 95 -1.40 -2.13 -6.17
N ILE A 96 -0.51 -1.17 -6.39
CA ILE A 96 0.67 -1.32 -7.24
C ILE A 96 1.91 -1.28 -6.36
N VAL A 97 2.74 -2.32 -6.44
CA VAL A 97 3.94 -2.47 -5.64
C VAL A 97 5.13 -2.67 -6.57
N GLU A 98 6.13 -1.79 -6.44
CA GLU A 98 7.43 -1.98 -7.06
C GLU A 98 8.30 -2.84 -6.13
N LEU A 99 8.95 -3.85 -6.69
CA LEU A 99 9.83 -4.76 -6.00
C LEU A 99 11.15 -4.85 -6.76
N GLN A 100 12.24 -4.92 -6.02
CA GLN A 100 13.55 -5.24 -6.57
C GLN A 100 13.99 -6.60 -6.04
N LEU A 101 14.21 -7.54 -6.96
CA LEU A 101 14.66 -8.89 -6.67
C LEU A 101 16.18 -8.93 -6.79
N GLY A 102 16.86 -9.19 -5.68
CA GLY A 102 18.27 -9.55 -5.69
C GLY A 102 18.45 -10.87 -6.43
N VAL A 103 19.50 -10.96 -7.26
CA VAL A 103 19.88 -12.16 -8.00
C VAL A 103 21.32 -12.52 -7.66
N PRO A 104 21.75 -13.79 -7.85
CA PRO A 104 23.13 -14.18 -7.63
C PRO A 104 24.08 -13.40 -8.55
N TRP A 105 25.24 -13.00 -8.03
CA TRP A 105 26.32 -12.45 -8.84
C TRP A 105 26.69 -13.45 -9.96
N PRO A 106 26.88 -13.01 -11.23
CA PRO A 106 27.05 -11.63 -11.71
C PRO A 106 25.79 -10.98 -12.32
N LEU A 107 24.60 -11.50 -12.03
CA LEU A 107 23.37 -10.98 -12.65
C LEU A 107 22.96 -9.63 -12.02
N PRO A 108 22.40 -8.70 -12.80
CA PRO A 108 21.87 -7.45 -12.27
C PRO A 108 20.51 -7.69 -11.57
N PRO A 109 20.17 -6.93 -10.52
CA PRO A 109 18.87 -7.01 -9.87
C PRO A 109 17.71 -6.85 -10.84
N VAL A 110 16.64 -7.60 -10.63
CA VAL A 110 15.44 -7.54 -11.48
C VAL A 110 14.40 -6.68 -10.81
N GLU A 111 13.94 -5.66 -11.51
CA GLU A 111 12.83 -4.82 -11.06
C GLU A 111 11.51 -5.37 -11.60
N VAL A 112 10.52 -5.49 -10.72
CA VAL A 112 9.17 -5.93 -11.07
C VAL A 112 8.13 -5.02 -10.44
N THR A 113 7.05 -4.79 -11.17
CA THR A 113 5.85 -4.13 -10.68
C THR A 113 4.74 -5.17 -10.56
N ALA A 114 4.28 -5.42 -9.35
CA ALA A 114 3.10 -6.23 -9.07
C ALA A 114 1.88 -5.31 -8.92
N THR A 115 0.83 -5.56 -9.69
CA THR A 115 -0.46 -4.87 -9.58
C THR A 115 -1.50 -5.87 -9.10
N LEU A 116 -2.08 -5.62 -7.93
CA LEU A 116 -3.26 -6.32 -7.45
C LEU A 116 -4.47 -5.44 -7.81
N ALA A 117 -5.21 -5.87 -8.82
CA ALA A 117 -6.40 -5.18 -9.29
C ALA A 117 -7.62 -5.56 -8.44
N HIS A 118 -8.40 -4.55 -8.06
CA HIS A 118 -9.63 -4.73 -7.32
C HIS A 118 -10.72 -3.84 -7.91
N LYS A 119 -11.97 -4.24 -7.69
CA LYS A 119 -13.10 -3.30 -7.69
C LYS A 119 -13.30 -2.74 -6.31
N PHE A 120 -13.88 -1.55 -6.21
CA PHE A 120 -14.27 -1.00 -4.92
C PHE A 120 -15.74 -0.58 -4.87
N GLU A 121 -16.31 -0.67 -3.68
CA GLU A 121 -17.66 -0.26 -3.34
C GLU A 121 -17.61 0.58 -2.06
N LEU A 122 -18.45 1.61 -1.99
CA LEU A 122 -18.64 2.39 -0.77
C LEU A 122 -19.62 1.68 0.17
N ILE A 123 -19.30 1.66 1.45
CA ILE A 123 -20.17 1.15 2.52
C ILE A 123 -20.37 2.29 3.53
N GLY A 124 -21.58 2.86 3.57
CA GLY A 124 -21.82 4.06 4.38
C GLY A 124 -21.09 5.28 3.83
N SER A 125 -20.70 6.21 4.71
CA SER A 125 -20.10 7.49 4.32
C SER A 125 -18.57 7.44 4.13
N ALA A 126 -17.83 6.63 4.89
CA ALA A 126 -16.36 6.68 4.90
C ALA A 126 -15.67 5.34 4.64
N LYS A 127 -16.40 4.23 4.62
CA LYS A 127 -15.81 2.89 4.47
C LYS A 127 -15.81 2.44 3.01
N VAL A 128 -14.70 1.86 2.60
CA VAL A 128 -14.47 1.30 1.26
C VAL A 128 -14.23 -0.19 1.38
N LYS A 129 -14.98 -0.97 0.61
CA LYS A 129 -14.72 -2.39 0.41
C LYS A 129 -14.06 -2.59 -0.95
N ILE A 130 -12.96 -3.32 -0.96
CA ILE A 130 -12.27 -3.74 -2.19
C ILE A 130 -12.50 -5.22 -2.43
N ILE A 131 -12.64 -5.61 -3.70
CA ILE A 131 -12.89 -6.97 -4.16
C ILE A 131 -11.83 -7.29 -5.20
N PHE A 132 -10.97 -8.25 -4.88
CA PHE A 132 -9.86 -8.68 -5.73
C PHE A 132 -10.37 -9.28 -7.04
N GLU A 133 -9.78 -8.85 -8.15
CA GLU A 133 -10.04 -9.40 -9.47
C GLU A 133 -8.88 -10.26 -9.97
N LYS A 134 -7.67 -9.68 -10.01
CA LYS A 134 -6.48 -10.35 -10.56
C LYS A 134 -5.18 -9.76 -10.04
N THR A 135 -4.11 -10.53 -10.15
CA THR A 135 -2.75 -10.03 -9.98
C THR A 135 -2.06 -10.00 -11.33
N SER A 136 -1.36 -8.92 -11.64
CA SER A 136 -0.48 -8.82 -12.81
C SER A 136 0.93 -8.50 -12.34
N VAL A 137 1.93 -9.16 -12.92
CA VAL A 137 3.34 -8.85 -12.66
C VAL A 137 3.98 -8.42 -13.97
N LYS A 138 4.61 -7.25 -13.96
CA LYS A 138 5.37 -6.70 -15.07
C LYS A 138 6.83 -6.61 -14.65
N THR A 139 7.74 -6.93 -15.56
CA THR A 139 9.16 -6.61 -15.35
C THR A 139 9.41 -5.18 -15.84
N THR A 140 10.28 -4.44 -15.16
CA THR A 140 10.66 -3.07 -15.53
C THR A 140 12.15 -3.01 -15.94
N GLY A 141 12.58 -1.87 -16.48
CA GLY A 141 13.95 -1.71 -17.00
C GLY A 141 14.21 -2.49 -18.30
N ASN A 142 15.35 -3.17 -18.37
CA ASN A 142 15.82 -3.90 -19.57
C ASN A 142 14.94 -5.10 -19.95
N LEU A 143 14.00 -5.50 -19.08
CA LEU A 143 13.07 -6.59 -19.33
C LEU A 143 11.64 -6.10 -19.62
N SER A 144 11.42 -4.79 -19.70
CA SER A 144 10.08 -4.18 -19.93
C SER A 144 9.36 -4.65 -21.21
N GLN A 145 10.11 -5.21 -22.17
CA GLN A 145 9.60 -5.83 -23.39
C GLN A 145 8.89 -7.18 -23.17
N LEU A 146 9.02 -7.80 -21.99
CA LEU A 146 8.31 -9.03 -21.67
C LEU A 146 6.83 -8.75 -21.39
N PRO A 147 5.92 -9.59 -21.90
CA PRO A 147 4.49 -9.42 -21.66
C PRO A 147 4.17 -9.54 -20.16
N PRO A 148 3.22 -8.75 -19.64
CA PRO A 148 2.72 -8.90 -18.28
C PRO A 148 2.22 -10.32 -18.02
N ILE A 149 2.60 -10.90 -16.89
CA ILE A 149 2.09 -12.20 -16.46
C ILE A 149 0.87 -11.95 -15.59
N GLU A 150 -0.30 -12.40 -16.05
CA GLU A 150 -1.52 -12.39 -15.25
C GLU A 150 -1.62 -13.68 -14.42
N LEU A 151 -1.80 -13.51 -13.12
CA LEU A 151 -1.99 -14.59 -12.17
C LEU A 151 -3.40 -14.48 -11.59
N PRO A 152 -4.23 -15.54 -11.70
CA PRO A 152 -5.59 -15.54 -11.18
C PRO A 152 -5.63 -15.56 -9.64
N LYS A 153 -4.49 -15.78 -8.98
CA LYS A 153 -4.35 -15.81 -7.52
C LYS A 153 -3.15 -14.96 -7.10
N ILE A 154 -3.32 -14.25 -5.98
CA ILE A 154 -2.22 -13.54 -5.32
C ILE A 154 -1.14 -14.58 -4.97
N PRO A 155 0.13 -14.37 -5.36
CA PRO A 155 1.23 -15.24 -4.95
C PRO A 155 1.22 -15.42 -3.42
N GLU A 156 1.51 -16.62 -2.90
CA GLU A 156 1.47 -16.89 -1.45
C GLU A 156 2.34 -15.92 -0.65
N SER A 157 3.45 -15.44 -1.22
CA SER A 157 4.35 -14.46 -0.62
C SER A 157 3.76 -13.05 -0.46
N LEU A 158 2.72 -12.72 -1.23
CA LEU A 158 2.03 -11.42 -1.21
C LEU A 158 0.62 -11.52 -0.62
N ARG A 159 0.21 -12.73 -0.22
CA ARG A 159 -1.15 -12.98 0.27
C ARG A 159 -1.29 -12.49 1.71
N PRO A 160 -2.23 -11.58 2.01
CA PRO A 160 -2.57 -11.26 3.39
C PRO A 160 -3.07 -12.53 4.12
N PRO A 161 -2.81 -12.68 5.43
CA PRO A 161 -3.22 -13.85 6.19
C PRO A 161 -4.75 -14.04 6.32
N SER A 162 -5.57 -13.02 6.03
CA SER A 162 -7.04 -13.16 5.95
C SER A 162 -7.51 -13.60 4.56
N ASN A 163 -8.20 -14.74 4.54
CA ASN A 163 -8.55 -15.53 3.35
C ASN A 163 -9.90 -15.12 2.72
N THR A 164 -10.06 -13.86 2.35
CA THR A 164 -11.19 -13.40 1.54
C THR A 164 -10.61 -12.59 0.41
N GLY A 165 -10.97 -12.85 -0.84
CA GLY A 165 -10.63 -11.99 -1.99
C GLY A 165 -11.28 -10.60 -1.89
N SER A 166 -11.46 -10.07 -0.69
CA SER A 166 -12.00 -8.76 -0.39
C SER A 166 -11.35 -8.22 0.88
N GLY A 167 -11.16 -6.91 0.94
CA GLY A 167 -10.69 -6.19 2.12
C GLY A 167 -11.56 -4.98 2.38
N GLU A 168 -11.58 -4.49 3.62
CA GLU A 168 -12.27 -3.27 4.00
C GLU A 168 -11.29 -2.30 4.66
N PHE A 169 -11.49 -1.02 4.41
CA PHE A 169 -10.80 0.05 5.12
C PHE A 169 -11.69 1.28 5.22
N GLU A 170 -11.43 2.13 6.18
CA GLU A 170 -12.10 3.40 6.38
C GLU A 170 -11.18 4.54 5.98
N VAL A 171 -11.70 5.55 5.28
CA VAL A 171 -11.01 6.81 5.01
C VAL A 171 -11.32 7.76 6.14
N THR A 172 -10.33 8.04 7.00
CA THR A 172 -10.52 8.85 8.20
C THR A 172 -10.09 10.31 8.01
N TYR A 173 -9.35 10.59 6.95
CA TYR A 173 -9.02 11.95 6.52
C TYR A 173 -8.80 11.96 5.00
N LEU A 174 -9.29 13.00 4.34
CA LEU A 174 -9.11 13.22 2.90
C LEU A 174 -9.11 14.73 2.59
N ASP A 175 -8.07 15.19 1.92
CA ASP A 175 -8.01 16.49 1.27
C ASP A 175 -7.46 16.34 -0.17
N ASP A 176 -7.07 17.45 -0.80
CA ASP A 176 -6.62 17.48 -2.20
C ASP A 176 -5.30 16.72 -2.44
N ASP A 177 -4.45 16.54 -1.42
CA ASP A 177 -3.11 15.98 -1.59
C ASP A 177 -2.75 14.84 -0.64
N THR A 178 -3.54 14.62 0.41
CA THR A 178 -3.27 13.71 1.52
C THR A 178 -4.51 12.90 1.86
N ARG A 179 -4.28 11.61 2.09
CA ARG A 179 -5.33 10.69 2.54
C ARG A 179 -4.83 9.78 3.64
N VAL A 180 -5.62 9.63 4.71
CA VAL A 180 -5.38 8.69 5.80
C VAL A 180 -6.44 7.61 5.78
N THR A 181 -6.02 6.36 5.89
CA THR A 181 -6.94 5.23 5.99
C THR A 181 -6.60 4.33 7.17
N ARG A 182 -7.64 3.69 7.71
CA ARG A 182 -7.54 2.67 8.76
C ARG A 182 -8.09 1.35 8.23
N GLY A 183 -7.26 0.31 8.24
CA GLY A 183 -7.68 -1.05 7.85
C GLY A 183 -8.62 -1.69 8.87
N ASP A 184 -9.25 -2.80 8.49
CA ASP A 184 -10.08 -3.66 9.35
C ASP A 184 -9.43 -4.05 10.69
N ARG A 185 -8.09 -4.16 10.71
CA ARG A 185 -7.27 -4.48 11.89
C ARG A 185 -6.66 -3.26 12.59
N GLY A 186 -7.13 -2.05 12.27
CA GLY A 186 -6.61 -0.79 12.83
C GLY A 186 -5.27 -0.35 12.24
N GLU A 187 -4.89 -0.88 11.08
CA GLU A 187 -3.66 -0.54 10.38
C GLU A 187 -3.75 0.89 9.83
N LEU A 188 -2.87 1.77 10.29
CA LEU A 188 -2.78 3.16 9.84
C LEU A 188 -1.99 3.22 8.54
N ARG A 189 -2.56 3.84 7.51
CA ARG A 189 -1.90 4.07 6.22
C ARG A 189 -2.06 5.53 5.82
N VAL A 190 -0.99 6.09 5.28
CA VAL A 190 -0.93 7.51 4.89
C VAL A 190 -0.44 7.59 3.46
N PHE A 191 -1.21 8.30 2.65
CA PHE A 191 -0.97 8.47 1.24
C PHE A 191 -0.87 9.95 0.87
N VAL A 192 -0.12 10.22 -0.19
CA VAL A 192 -0.11 11.52 -0.87
C VAL A 192 -0.40 11.34 -2.35
N ILE A 193 -1.06 12.30 -2.98
CA ILE A 193 -1.32 12.28 -4.42
C ILE A 193 0.01 12.35 -5.21
N SER A 194 0.09 11.65 -6.35
CA SER A 194 1.30 11.50 -7.18
C SER A 194 1.03 11.71 -8.66
#